data_AF-A0A2J7VYN6-F1
#
_entry.id   AF-A0A2J7VYN6-F1
#
_cell.length_a   1.000
_cell.length_b   1.000
_cell.length_c   1.000
_cell.angle_alpha   90.00
_cell.angle_beta   90.00
_cell.angle_gamma   90.00
#
_symmetry.space_group_name_H-M   'P 1'
#
loop_
_entity.id
_entity.type
_entity.pdbx_description
1 polymer ?
#
loop_
_entity_poly.entity_id
_entity_poly.type
_entity_poly.pdbx_seq_one_letter_code
_entity_poly.pdbx_strand_id
1 'polypeptide(L)'
;MSFVIEPSSIVGLPVVGTHDLFPVRRVYCVGRNYAGHVREMGFDPAREPPFFFCKPNDDASVVPVRQGAVGELPYPPLTSNYHYEAELVVAIGKAGRNIAPEVAAQHIYGYGAGLDMTRRDLQIAARDKGRPWEVGKAFDFSAPIGPLSRREDAGAINQAGIVLEVDGQVRQRSTIGHLIWSVDEIIANLSALFALEAGDLIFTGTPEGIGAVVPGQTLQLQIHGLAPLAVRIA
;
A
#
# COMPACT_ATOMS: atom_id res chain seq x y z
N MET A 1 -26.51 -16.52 17.73
CA MET A 1 -26.23 -17.28 16.49
C MET A 1 -24.73 -17.54 16.46
N SER A 2 -24.28 -18.73 16.04
CA SER A 2 -22.87 -19.07 15.84
C SER A 2 -22.57 -19.19 14.35
N PHE A 3 -21.32 -19.00 13.95
CA PHE A 3 -20.91 -19.33 12.58
C PHE A 3 -20.97 -20.84 12.35
N VAL A 4 -21.28 -21.25 11.12
CA VAL A 4 -21.36 -22.67 10.70
C VAL A 4 -19.99 -23.26 10.37
N ILE A 5 -18.98 -22.39 10.23
CA ILE A 5 -17.56 -22.71 10.06
C ILE A 5 -16.74 -21.72 10.90
N GLU A 6 -15.48 -22.05 11.16
CA GLU A 6 -14.55 -21.14 11.83
C GLU A 6 -14.32 -19.89 10.95
N PRO A 7 -14.54 -18.67 11.47
CA PRO A 7 -14.27 -17.46 10.72
C PRO A 7 -12.75 -17.26 10.58
N SER A 8 -12.31 -16.69 9.45
CA SER A 8 -10.92 -16.28 9.28
C SER A 8 -10.49 -15.30 10.37
N SER A 9 -9.24 -15.43 10.83
CA SER A 9 -8.67 -14.50 11.78
C SER A 9 -8.51 -13.10 11.18
N ILE A 10 -8.68 -12.07 12.01
CA ILE A 10 -8.41 -10.69 11.62
C ILE A 10 -6.88 -10.51 11.53
N VAL A 11 -6.40 -10.00 10.41
CA VAL A 11 -4.98 -9.65 10.25
C VAL A 11 -4.62 -8.50 11.18
N GLY A 12 -3.53 -8.65 11.93
CA GLY A 12 -2.99 -7.61 12.80
C GLY A 12 -1.63 -7.10 12.30
N LEU A 13 -1.52 -5.80 12.07
CA LEU A 13 -0.22 -5.18 11.78
C LEU A 13 0.51 -4.83 13.08
N PRO A 14 1.81 -5.16 13.22
CA PRO A 14 2.58 -4.79 14.40
C PRO A 14 2.71 -3.27 14.52
N VAL A 15 2.59 -2.74 15.73
CA VAL A 15 2.78 -1.31 16.01
C VAL A 15 4.13 -1.10 16.69
N VAL A 16 4.92 -0.16 16.20
CA VAL A 16 6.24 0.16 16.75
C VAL A 16 6.10 0.61 18.21
N GLY A 17 6.94 0.05 19.08
CA GLY A 17 7.01 0.43 20.50
C GLY A 17 5.95 -0.20 21.40
N THR A 18 5.09 -1.10 20.88
CA THR A 18 4.10 -1.84 21.68
C THR A 18 4.06 -3.32 21.30
N HIS A 19 3.34 -4.12 22.10
CA HIS A 19 3.00 -5.51 21.74
C HIS A 19 1.63 -5.62 21.07
N ASP A 20 0.94 -4.49 20.89
CA ASP A 20 -0.41 -4.44 20.34
C ASP A 20 -0.37 -4.53 18.81
N LEU A 21 -1.47 -5.00 18.24
CA LEU A 21 -1.67 -5.11 16.79
C LEU A 21 -2.78 -4.17 16.34
N PHE A 22 -2.61 -3.58 15.16
CA PHE A 22 -3.65 -2.82 14.48
C PHE A 22 -4.50 -3.76 13.61
N PRO A 23 -5.81 -3.90 13.88
CA PRO A 23 -6.68 -4.84 13.16
C PRO A 23 -7.05 -4.30 11.77
N VAL A 24 -6.74 -5.06 10.72
CA VAL A 24 -7.01 -4.65 9.34
C VAL A 24 -8.47 -4.92 8.95
N ARG A 25 -9.14 -3.90 8.44
CA ARG A 25 -10.52 -3.97 7.93
C ARG A 25 -10.57 -4.01 6.41
N ARG A 26 -10.41 -2.88 5.72
CA ARG A 26 -10.32 -2.84 4.24
C ARG A 26 -8.97 -2.29 3.81
N VAL A 27 -8.52 -2.72 2.64
CA VAL A 27 -7.30 -2.21 2.03
C VAL A 27 -7.68 -1.50 0.73
N TYR A 28 -7.57 -0.19 0.73
CA TYR A 28 -7.75 0.67 -0.44
C TYR A 28 -6.39 1.04 -1.02
N CYS A 29 -6.34 1.23 -2.33
CA CYS A 29 -5.14 1.62 -3.05
C CYS A 29 -5.46 2.73 -4.05
N VAL A 30 -4.59 3.73 -4.16
CA VAL A 30 -4.73 4.84 -5.12
C VAL A 30 -3.89 4.57 -6.34
N GLY A 31 -4.51 4.50 -7.51
CA GLY A 31 -3.77 4.37 -8.76
C GLY A 31 -3.20 5.71 -9.24
N ARG A 32 -1.99 5.67 -9.81
CA ARG A 32 -1.39 6.80 -10.57
C ARG A 32 -1.26 8.11 -9.77
N ASN A 33 -0.81 8.02 -8.52
CA ASN A 33 -0.76 9.19 -7.65
C ASN A 33 0.62 9.89 -7.54
N TYR A 34 1.57 9.59 -8.42
CA TYR A 34 2.84 10.31 -8.55
C TYR A 34 3.03 10.77 -9.98
N ALA A 35 3.35 12.06 -10.19
CA ALA A 35 3.49 12.61 -11.54
C ALA A 35 4.57 11.92 -12.38
N GLY A 36 5.68 11.50 -11.75
CA GLY A 36 6.74 10.72 -12.41
C GLY A 36 6.22 9.37 -12.91
N HIS A 37 5.51 8.63 -12.05
CA HIS A 37 4.91 7.35 -12.39
C HIS A 37 3.81 7.49 -13.47
N VAL A 38 3.00 8.54 -13.43
CA VAL A 38 1.97 8.83 -14.45
C VAL A 38 2.62 8.96 -15.84
N ARG A 39 3.73 9.71 -15.93
CA ARG A 39 4.49 9.88 -17.17
C ARG A 39 5.14 8.57 -17.63
N GLU A 40 5.72 7.80 -16.72
CA GLU A 40 6.32 6.47 -17.00
C GLU A 40 5.29 5.51 -17.61
N MET A 41 4.04 5.57 -17.14
CA MET A 41 2.93 4.77 -17.63
C MET A 41 2.31 5.32 -18.94
N GLY A 42 2.83 6.43 -19.49
CA GLY A 42 2.40 7.00 -20.77
C GLY A 42 1.16 7.91 -20.70
N PHE A 43 0.84 8.47 -19.53
CA PHE A 43 -0.30 9.37 -19.33
C PHE A 43 0.16 10.82 -19.09
N ASP A 44 -0.72 11.78 -19.38
CA ASP A 44 -0.52 13.20 -19.06
C ASP A 44 -0.82 13.42 -17.56
N PRO A 45 0.06 14.03 -16.76
CA PRO A 45 -0.17 14.34 -15.34
C PRO A 45 -1.22 15.43 -15.09
N ALA A 46 -2.26 15.54 -15.92
CA ALA A 46 -3.44 16.32 -15.57
C ALA A 46 -4.02 15.79 -14.26
N ARG A 47 -4.45 16.70 -13.38
CA ARG A 47 -5.01 16.36 -12.07
C ARG A 47 -6.44 15.83 -12.21
N GLU A 48 -6.57 14.68 -12.86
CA GLU A 48 -7.81 13.93 -12.96
C GLU A 48 -8.20 13.36 -11.59
N PRO A 49 -9.50 13.14 -11.32
CA PRO A 49 -9.94 12.51 -10.07
C PRO A 49 -9.17 11.21 -9.80
N PRO A 50 -8.75 10.95 -8.55
CA PRO A 50 -8.08 9.70 -8.24
C PRO A 50 -9.04 8.54 -8.48
N PHE A 51 -8.49 7.40 -8.92
CA PHE A 51 -9.24 6.16 -8.96
C PHE A 51 -8.69 5.19 -7.92
N PHE A 52 -9.58 4.36 -7.41
CA PHE A 52 -9.29 3.44 -6.31
C PHE A 52 -9.55 2.00 -6.74
N PHE A 53 -8.73 1.10 -6.21
CA PHE A 53 -8.99 -0.33 -6.20
C PHE A 53 -8.76 -0.85 -4.77
N CYS A 54 -9.09 -2.11 -4.54
CA CYS A 54 -8.96 -2.72 -3.22
C CYS A 54 -8.13 -4.00 -3.27
N LYS A 55 -7.59 -4.39 -2.13
CA LYS A 55 -7.04 -5.72 -1.87
C LYS A 55 -7.82 -6.41 -0.75
N PRO A 56 -7.88 -7.76 -0.72
CA PRO A 56 -8.44 -8.49 0.41
C PRO A 56 -7.66 -8.19 1.70
N ASN A 57 -8.34 -8.30 2.84
CA ASN A 57 -7.82 -7.95 4.16
C ASN A 57 -7.45 -9.19 5.01
N ASP A 58 -7.47 -10.37 4.42
CA ASP A 58 -7.08 -11.63 5.05
C ASP A 58 -5.56 -11.84 5.04
N ASP A 59 -5.12 -12.85 5.80
CA ASP A 59 -3.71 -13.24 5.98
C ASP A 59 -3.10 -13.86 4.72
N ALA A 60 -3.95 -14.28 3.78
CA ALA A 60 -3.54 -14.72 2.46
C ALA A 60 -3.29 -13.55 1.51
N SER A 61 -3.60 -12.29 1.85
CA SER A 61 -3.38 -11.10 1.01
C SER A 61 -2.45 -10.08 1.66
N VAL A 62 -2.74 -9.68 2.91
CA VAL A 62 -1.93 -8.74 3.68
C VAL A 62 -0.86 -9.52 4.43
N VAL A 63 0.42 -9.15 4.23
CA VAL A 63 1.58 -9.83 4.83
C VAL A 63 2.26 -8.91 5.83
N PRO A 64 1.98 -9.02 7.14
CA PRO A 64 2.64 -8.22 8.16
C PRO A 64 4.10 -8.66 8.32
N VAL A 65 5.04 -7.76 8.10
CA VAL A 65 6.47 -8.00 8.32
C VAL A 65 6.90 -7.31 9.60
N ARG A 66 7.45 -8.09 10.54
CA ARG A 66 7.93 -7.57 11.82
C ARG A 66 9.18 -6.71 11.63
N GLN A 67 9.39 -5.76 12.53
CA GLN A 67 10.59 -4.92 12.52
C GLN A 67 11.86 -5.77 12.56
N GLY A 68 12.78 -5.51 11.64
CA GLY A 68 14.05 -6.24 11.55
C GLY A 68 13.95 -7.67 10.97
N ALA A 69 12.75 -8.13 10.60
CA ALA A 69 12.57 -9.38 9.88
C ALA A 69 12.59 -9.15 8.36
N VAL A 70 12.88 -10.20 7.61
CA VAL A 70 12.66 -10.27 6.16
C VAL A 70 11.47 -11.17 5.94
N GLY A 71 10.38 -10.63 5.40
CA GLY A 71 9.21 -11.43 5.03
C GLY A 71 9.53 -12.32 3.83
N GLU A 72 8.91 -13.49 3.76
CA GLU A 72 8.98 -14.35 2.57
C GLU A 72 7.71 -14.17 1.75
N LEU A 73 7.87 -13.99 0.44
CA LEU A 73 6.78 -13.74 -0.47
C LEU A 73 6.82 -14.72 -1.65
N PRO A 74 5.86 -15.65 -1.77
CA PRO A 74 5.88 -16.61 -2.86
C PRO A 74 5.68 -15.89 -4.20
N TYR A 75 6.45 -16.29 -5.22
CA TYR A 75 6.20 -15.81 -6.58
C TYR A 75 4.79 -16.26 -7.03
N PRO A 76 3.90 -15.34 -7.43
CA PRO A 76 2.51 -15.68 -7.64
C PRO A 76 2.30 -16.49 -8.94
N PRO A 77 1.28 -17.34 -9.00
CA PRO A 77 0.98 -18.11 -10.21
C PRO A 77 0.41 -17.20 -11.31
N LEU A 78 0.47 -17.71 -12.55
CA LEU A 78 -0.14 -17.10 -13.74
C LEU A 78 0.41 -15.71 -14.10
N THR A 79 1.64 -15.41 -13.68
CA THR A 79 2.36 -14.23 -14.14
C THR A 79 3.78 -14.60 -14.55
N SER A 80 4.31 -13.85 -15.50
CA SER A 80 5.74 -13.81 -15.84
C SER A 80 6.32 -12.42 -15.63
N ASN A 81 5.49 -11.47 -15.16
CA ASN A 81 5.83 -10.07 -15.03
C ASN A 81 5.32 -9.53 -13.68
N TYR A 82 6.01 -9.93 -12.62
CA TYR A 82 5.64 -9.61 -11.24
C TYR A 82 6.36 -8.36 -10.77
N HIS A 83 5.61 -7.28 -10.50
CA HIS A 83 6.15 -5.97 -10.19
C HIS A 83 6.08 -5.61 -8.71
N TYR A 84 7.07 -4.86 -8.26
CA TYR A 84 7.04 -4.09 -7.01
C TYR A 84 6.51 -2.67 -7.25
N GLU A 85 5.87 -2.11 -6.22
CA GLU A 85 5.44 -0.71 -6.15
C GLU A 85 5.61 -0.25 -4.68
N ALA A 86 6.61 0.58 -4.40
CA ALA A 86 6.84 1.13 -3.07
C ALA A 86 5.83 2.21 -2.72
N GLU A 87 5.16 2.08 -1.56
CA GLU A 87 4.11 3.01 -1.15
C GLU A 87 4.14 3.35 0.35
N LEU A 88 3.67 4.55 0.68
CA LEU A 88 3.22 4.89 2.02
C LEU A 88 1.84 4.25 2.24
N VAL A 89 1.69 3.59 3.39
CA VAL A 89 0.40 3.05 3.85
C VAL A 89 -0.10 3.91 5.01
N VAL A 90 -1.33 4.40 4.90
CA VAL A 90 -2.02 5.16 5.94
C VAL A 90 -3.02 4.25 6.64
N ALA A 91 -2.95 4.19 7.98
CA ALA A 91 -3.88 3.42 8.80
C ALA A 91 -4.94 4.35 9.41
N ILE A 92 -6.22 4.06 9.20
CA ILE A 92 -7.35 4.86 9.70
C ILE A 92 -7.72 4.41 11.11
N GLY A 93 -7.70 5.34 12.07
CA GLY A 93 -8.06 5.12 13.48
C GLY A 93 -9.44 5.60 13.88
N LYS A 94 -10.09 6.43 13.05
CA LYS A 94 -11.41 7.00 13.35
C LYS A 94 -12.29 6.99 12.11
N ALA A 95 -13.51 6.48 12.28
CA ALA A 95 -14.48 6.41 11.20
C ALA A 95 -14.92 7.79 10.69
N GLY A 96 -15.34 7.86 9.43
CA GLY A 96 -15.85 9.09 8.83
C GLY A 96 -16.36 8.90 7.40
N ARG A 97 -17.19 9.85 6.97
CA ARG A 97 -17.73 9.93 5.60
C ARG A 97 -17.78 11.39 5.18
N ASN A 98 -17.50 11.68 3.90
CA ASN A 98 -17.40 13.05 3.38
C ASN A 98 -16.47 13.92 4.24
N ILE A 99 -15.32 13.35 4.60
CA ILE A 99 -14.31 13.99 5.44
C ILE A 99 -13.68 15.14 4.64
N ALA A 100 -13.66 16.34 5.23
CA ALA A 100 -12.98 17.48 4.62
C ALA A 100 -11.45 17.32 4.74
N PRO A 101 -10.65 17.68 3.72
CA PRO A 101 -9.18 17.54 3.76
C PRO A 101 -8.55 18.15 5.02
N GLU A 102 -9.06 19.28 5.50
CA GLU A 102 -8.51 20.03 6.64
C GLU A 102 -8.61 19.26 7.97
N VAL A 103 -9.50 18.26 8.05
CA VAL A 103 -9.69 17.42 9.24
C VAL A 103 -9.27 15.97 9.00
N ALA A 104 -8.83 15.61 7.80
CA ALA A 104 -8.47 14.24 7.43
C ALA A 104 -7.38 13.65 8.33
N ALA A 105 -6.37 14.44 8.68
CA ALA A 105 -5.31 14.03 9.59
C ALA A 105 -5.79 13.53 10.97
N GLN A 106 -6.98 13.96 11.43
CA GLN A 106 -7.57 13.51 12.71
C GLN A 106 -8.12 12.08 12.64
N HIS A 107 -8.27 11.54 11.43
CA HIS A 107 -8.74 10.18 11.19
C HIS A 107 -7.62 9.16 11.11
N ILE A 108 -6.37 9.61 11.03
CA ILE A 108 -5.20 8.77 10.85
C ILE A 108 -4.70 8.27 12.21
N TYR A 109 -4.60 6.95 12.35
CA TYR A 109 -3.92 6.29 13.47
C TYR A 109 -2.39 6.39 13.31
N GLY A 110 -1.89 6.07 12.11
CA GLY A 110 -0.46 5.97 11.86
C GLY A 110 -0.12 5.62 10.43
N TYR A 111 1.15 5.31 10.20
CA TYR A 111 1.72 5.08 8.88
C TYR A 111 2.65 3.86 8.87
N GLY A 112 2.74 3.20 7.73
CA GLY A 112 3.68 2.10 7.49
C GLY A 112 4.27 2.16 6.08
N ALA A 113 5.36 1.42 5.88
CA ALA A 113 5.89 1.12 4.56
C ALA A 113 5.14 -0.09 3.98
N GLY A 114 4.70 -0.01 2.72
CA GLY A 114 4.00 -1.10 2.06
C GLY A 114 4.43 -1.30 0.61
N LEU A 115 4.20 -2.50 0.10
CA LEU A 115 4.43 -2.86 -1.29
C LEU A 115 3.12 -3.23 -1.96
N ASP A 116 2.73 -2.50 -3.00
CA ASP A 116 1.62 -2.89 -3.88
C ASP A 116 2.12 -3.85 -4.95
N MET A 117 2.24 -5.11 -4.56
CA MET A 117 2.74 -6.15 -5.45
C MET A 117 1.72 -6.46 -6.55
N THR A 118 2.20 -6.56 -7.80
CA THR A 118 1.33 -6.53 -8.98
C THR A 118 1.71 -7.59 -10.01
N ARG A 119 0.75 -8.41 -10.46
CA ARG A 119 0.89 -9.24 -11.67
C ARG A 119 0.65 -8.36 -12.90
N ARG A 120 1.70 -7.72 -13.39
CA ARG A 120 1.62 -6.59 -14.34
C ARG A 120 1.03 -7.01 -15.67
N ASP A 121 1.42 -8.17 -16.18
CA ASP A 121 0.86 -8.76 -17.40
C ASP A 121 -0.66 -8.91 -17.32
N LEU A 122 -1.18 -9.46 -16.22
CA LEU A 122 -2.62 -9.61 -15.99
C LEU A 122 -3.34 -8.27 -15.80
N GLN A 123 -2.71 -7.33 -15.08
CA GLN A 123 -3.26 -5.99 -14.86
C GLN A 123 -3.42 -5.21 -16.18
N ILE A 124 -2.39 -5.23 -17.03
CA ILE A 124 -2.43 -4.59 -18.36
C ILE A 124 -3.50 -5.26 -19.24
N ALA A 125 -3.53 -6.59 -19.28
CA ALA A 125 -4.52 -7.31 -20.09
C ALA A 125 -5.97 -7.05 -19.66
N ALA A 126 -6.22 -6.82 -18.36
CA ALA A 126 -7.51 -6.42 -17.85
C ALA A 126 -7.85 -4.97 -18.24
N ARG A 127 -6.92 -4.02 -18.02
CA ARG A 127 -7.06 -2.61 -18.40
C ARG A 127 -7.44 -2.45 -19.86
N ASP A 128 -6.70 -3.11 -20.77
CA ASP A 128 -6.89 -2.96 -22.22
C ASP A 128 -8.25 -3.47 -22.70
N LYS A 129 -8.89 -4.33 -21.91
CA LYS A 129 -10.23 -4.87 -22.15
C LYS A 129 -11.33 -4.16 -21.35
N GLY A 130 -10.99 -3.11 -20.60
CA GLY A 130 -11.92 -2.43 -19.69
C GLY A 130 -12.47 -3.34 -18.58
N ARG A 131 -11.70 -4.36 -18.17
CA ARG A 131 -12.09 -5.33 -17.14
C ARG A 131 -11.58 -4.94 -15.75
N PRO A 132 -12.20 -5.48 -14.69
CA PRO A 132 -11.73 -5.30 -13.31
C PRO A 132 -10.27 -5.80 -13.10
N TRP A 133 -9.53 -5.16 -12.19
CA TRP A 133 -8.07 -5.35 -12.01
C TRP A 133 -7.69 -6.39 -10.96
N GLU A 134 -8.65 -7.09 -10.37
CA GLU A 134 -8.46 -7.98 -9.22
C GLU A 134 -7.44 -9.08 -9.51
N VAL A 135 -7.44 -9.65 -10.71
CA VAL A 135 -6.43 -10.63 -11.12
C VAL A 135 -5.01 -10.04 -11.16
N GLY A 136 -4.86 -8.73 -11.37
CA GLY A 136 -3.57 -8.05 -11.37
C GLY A 136 -3.15 -7.53 -9.99
N LYS A 137 -4.10 -7.12 -9.15
CA LYS A 137 -3.85 -6.34 -7.92
C LYS A 137 -4.32 -6.99 -6.61
N ALA A 138 -5.33 -7.86 -6.64
CA ALA A 138 -6.03 -8.40 -5.47
C ALA A 138 -5.84 -9.92 -5.31
N PHE A 139 -4.60 -10.37 -5.42
CA PHE A 139 -4.22 -11.78 -5.34
C PHE A 139 -3.49 -12.09 -4.03
N ASP A 140 -3.20 -13.38 -3.82
CA ASP A 140 -2.55 -13.84 -2.60
C ASP A 140 -1.18 -13.17 -2.41
N PHE A 141 -0.89 -12.77 -1.17
CA PHE A 141 0.33 -12.13 -0.71
C PHE A 141 0.65 -10.82 -1.46
N SER A 142 -0.38 -10.14 -1.95
CA SER A 142 -0.21 -8.94 -2.78
C SER A 142 0.05 -7.65 -2.01
N ALA A 143 -0.03 -7.66 -0.67
CA ALA A 143 0.19 -6.48 0.17
C ALA A 143 1.12 -6.75 1.38
N PRO A 144 2.45 -6.85 1.17
CA PRO A 144 3.41 -6.78 2.26
C PRO A 144 3.42 -5.41 2.92
N ILE A 145 3.37 -5.38 4.25
CA ILE A 145 3.33 -4.14 5.05
C ILE A 145 4.25 -4.29 6.26
N GLY A 146 5.10 -3.28 6.49
CA GLY A 146 5.94 -3.20 7.67
C GLY A 146 5.18 -2.77 8.92
N PRO A 147 5.87 -2.60 10.05
CA PRO A 147 5.26 -2.11 11.28
C PRO A 147 4.69 -0.71 11.13
N LEU A 148 3.54 -0.46 11.76
CA LEU A 148 2.93 0.87 11.83
C LEU A 148 3.62 1.71 12.89
N SER A 149 3.95 2.95 12.55
CA SER A 149 4.30 4.01 13.50
C SER A 149 3.08 4.87 13.74
N ARG A 150 2.80 5.24 15.00
CA ARG A 150 1.70 6.17 15.32
C ARG A 150 1.94 7.51 14.65
N ARG A 151 0.85 8.24 14.36
CA ARG A 151 0.92 9.53 13.65
C ARG A 151 1.85 10.52 14.35
N GLU A 152 1.84 10.57 15.69
CA GLU A 152 2.71 11.43 16.49
C GLU A 152 4.20 11.07 16.41
N ASP A 153 4.52 9.82 16.09
CA ASP A 153 5.89 9.29 16.07
C ASP A 153 6.50 9.32 14.66
N ALA A 154 5.70 9.55 13.61
CA ALA A 154 6.12 9.46 12.20
C ALA A 154 6.81 10.71 11.64
N GLY A 155 7.00 11.75 12.45
CA GLY A 155 7.68 12.99 12.06
C GLY A 155 7.01 13.73 10.90
N ALA A 156 7.81 14.37 10.02
CA ALA A 156 7.34 15.14 8.87
C ALA A 156 6.98 14.24 7.66
N ILE A 157 6.04 13.30 7.86
CA ILE A 157 5.76 12.23 6.90
C ILE A 157 5.37 12.72 5.50
N ASN A 158 4.67 13.85 5.39
CA ASN A 158 4.24 14.45 4.12
C ASN A 158 5.40 14.95 3.25
N GLN A 159 6.63 15.00 3.76
CA GLN A 159 7.85 15.35 3.03
C GLN A 159 8.92 14.25 3.12
N ALA A 160 8.58 13.08 3.68
CA ALA A 160 9.52 12.00 3.90
C ALA A 160 10.06 11.45 2.57
N GLY A 161 11.36 11.15 2.53
CA GLY A 161 11.95 10.40 1.43
C GLY A 161 11.44 8.96 1.41
N ILE A 162 11.16 8.44 0.21
CA ILE A 162 10.79 7.04 -0.05
C ILE A 162 11.80 6.42 -1.01
N VAL A 163 12.38 5.29 -0.64
CA VAL A 163 13.41 4.58 -1.43
C VAL A 163 13.14 3.08 -1.42
N LEU A 164 13.19 2.48 -2.60
CA LEU A 164 13.13 1.03 -2.76
C LEU A 164 14.42 0.52 -3.43
N GLU A 165 15.00 -0.50 -2.83
CA GLU A 165 16.13 -1.23 -3.37
C GLU A 165 15.73 -2.68 -3.71
N VAL A 166 16.30 -3.20 -4.80
CA VAL A 166 16.27 -4.62 -5.16
C VAL A 166 17.71 -5.12 -5.15
N ASP A 167 18.01 -6.07 -4.27
CA ASP A 167 19.36 -6.62 -4.06
C ASP A 167 20.42 -5.50 -3.86
N GLY A 168 20.06 -4.48 -3.09
CA GLY A 168 20.93 -3.32 -2.78
C GLY A 168 21.05 -2.28 -3.91
N GLN A 169 20.34 -2.46 -5.02
CA GLN A 169 20.30 -1.47 -6.12
C GLN A 169 19.04 -0.63 -6.00
N VAL A 170 19.19 0.70 -5.88
CA VAL A 170 18.08 1.63 -5.87
C VAL A 170 17.29 1.53 -7.18
N ARG A 171 15.98 1.26 -7.06
CA ARG A 171 15.04 1.18 -8.17
C ARG A 171 14.02 2.31 -8.17
N GLN A 172 13.53 2.67 -6.98
CA GLN A 172 12.62 3.81 -6.81
C GLN A 172 13.22 4.77 -5.78
N ARG A 173 13.12 6.08 -6.02
CA ARG A 173 13.57 7.12 -5.10
C ARG A 173 12.76 8.39 -5.32
N SER A 174 12.00 8.82 -4.32
CA SER A 174 11.18 10.03 -4.38
C SER A 174 10.95 10.62 -2.99
N THR A 175 9.95 11.50 -2.87
CA THR A 175 9.40 11.99 -1.60
C THR A 175 7.89 11.91 -1.61
N ILE A 176 7.28 11.67 -0.45
CA ILE A 176 5.82 11.70 -0.27
C ILE A 176 5.22 13.05 -0.70
N GLY A 177 6.01 14.13 -0.65
CA GLY A 177 5.60 15.45 -1.15
C GLY A 177 5.31 15.51 -2.65
N HIS A 178 5.65 14.47 -3.42
CA HIS A 178 5.36 14.36 -4.85
C HIS A 178 4.03 13.66 -5.17
N LEU A 179 3.25 13.28 -4.16
CA LEU A 179 1.88 12.80 -4.36
C LEU A 179 1.06 13.87 -5.11
N ILE A 180 0.32 13.46 -6.16
CA ILE A 180 -0.58 14.37 -6.91
C ILE A 180 -1.76 14.77 -6.03
N TRP A 181 -2.35 13.79 -5.36
CA TRP A 181 -3.34 13.95 -4.31
C TRP A 181 -2.66 13.63 -2.99
N SER A 182 -2.55 14.63 -2.12
CA SER A 182 -1.96 14.47 -0.79
C SER A 182 -2.74 13.45 0.06
N VAL A 183 -2.15 12.96 1.15
CA VAL A 183 -2.81 12.02 2.07
C VAL A 183 -4.20 12.51 2.52
N ASP A 184 -4.30 13.80 2.86
CA ASP A 184 -5.55 14.42 3.31
C ASP A 184 -6.61 14.43 2.19
N GLU A 185 -6.19 14.71 0.95
CA GLU A 185 -7.07 14.71 -0.21
C GLU A 185 -7.48 13.30 -0.63
N ILE A 186 -6.60 12.31 -0.52
CA ILE A 186 -6.93 10.90 -0.74
C ILE A 186 -8.04 10.47 0.22
N ILE A 187 -7.89 10.76 1.51
CA ILE A 187 -8.89 10.44 2.53
C ILE A 187 -10.22 11.13 2.21
N ALA A 188 -10.19 12.42 1.85
CA ALA A 188 -11.39 13.17 1.49
C ALA A 188 -12.12 12.53 0.29
N ASN A 189 -11.41 12.29 -0.82
CA ASN A 189 -11.96 11.68 -2.03
C ASN A 189 -12.50 10.26 -1.76
N LEU A 190 -11.74 9.44 -1.05
CA LEU A 190 -12.13 8.06 -0.75
C LEU A 190 -13.35 8.04 0.18
N SER A 191 -13.41 8.94 1.17
CA SER A 191 -14.51 9.03 2.13
C SER A 191 -15.84 9.52 1.53
N ALA A 192 -15.80 10.12 0.34
CA ALA A 192 -16.99 10.46 -0.44
C ALA A 192 -17.61 9.22 -1.10
N LEU A 193 -16.78 8.24 -1.45
CA LEU A 193 -17.19 6.98 -2.07
C LEU A 193 -17.56 5.90 -1.04
N PHE A 194 -16.79 5.81 0.05
CA PHE A 194 -16.93 4.79 1.09
C PHE A 194 -16.92 5.44 2.47
N ALA A 195 -17.75 4.96 3.40
CA ALA A 195 -17.53 5.27 4.80
C ALA A 195 -16.22 4.59 5.25
N LEU A 196 -15.25 5.41 5.66
CA LEU A 196 -14.01 4.93 6.25
C LEU A 196 -14.27 4.51 7.68
N GLU A 197 -13.63 3.44 8.11
CA GLU A 197 -13.76 2.89 9.46
C GLU A 197 -12.37 2.70 10.07
N ALA A 198 -12.33 2.63 11.40
CA ALA A 198 -11.11 2.23 12.09
C ALA A 198 -10.69 0.82 11.61
N GLY A 199 -9.41 0.68 11.28
CA GLY A 199 -8.85 -0.55 10.69
C GLY A 199 -8.64 -0.47 9.17
N ASP A 200 -9.17 0.54 8.49
CA ASP A 200 -8.92 0.71 7.05
C ASP A 200 -7.48 1.11 6.79
N LEU A 201 -6.92 0.58 5.70
CA LEU A 201 -5.60 0.90 5.17
C LEU A 201 -5.75 1.59 3.81
N ILE A 202 -4.87 2.55 3.55
CA ILE A 202 -4.81 3.26 2.28
C ILE A 202 -3.37 3.27 1.77
N PHE A 203 -3.14 2.56 0.67
CA PHE A 203 -1.94 2.59 -0.16
C PHE A 203 -2.00 3.82 -1.06
N THR A 204 -1.08 4.77 -0.89
CA THR A 204 -1.23 6.13 -1.43
C THR A 204 -0.78 6.31 -2.87
N GLY A 205 -0.30 5.26 -3.53
CA GLY A 205 0.34 5.27 -4.83
C GLY A 205 1.87 5.15 -4.73
N THR A 206 2.49 4.83 -5.86
CA THR A 206 3.94 4.57 -5.99
C THR A 206 4.65 5.60 -6.89
N PRO A 207 5.90 5.99 -6.60
CA PRO A 207 6.71 6.82 -7.49
C PRO A 207 7.17 6.06 -8.74
N GLU A 208 7.84 6.76 -9.65
CA GLU A 208 8.46 6.15 -10.84
C GLU A 208 9.52 5.08 -10.49
N GLY A 209 9.83 4.24 -11.48
CA GLY A 209 10.85 3.19 -11.36
C GLY A 209 10.29 1.84 -10.94
N ILE A 210 9.00 1.60 -11.17
CA ILE A 210 8.39 0.28 -10.99
C ILE A 210 9.10 -0.75 -11.88
N GLY A 211 9.17 -1.99 -11.44
CA GLY A 211 9.91 -2.99 -12.20
C GLY A 211 9.60 -4.41 -11.77
N ALA A 212 10.01 -5.36 -12.61
CA ALA A 212 9.83 -6.77 -12.35
C ALA A 212 10.82 -7.27 -11.28
N VAL A 213 10.38 -8.25 -10.51
CA VAL A 213 11.20 -9.06 -9.60
C VAL A 213 11.04 -10.54 -9.93
N VAL A 214 12.07 -11.32 -9.60
CA VAL A 214 12.11 -12.76 -9.80
C VAL A 214 12.44 -13.49 -8.49
N PRO A 215 12.18 -14.81 -8.40
CA PRO A 215 12.55 -15.60 -7.23
C PRO A 215 14.02 -15.44 -6.84
N GLY A 216 14.27 -15.38 -5.54
CA GLY A 216 15.59 -15.18 -4.94
C GLY A 216 15.92 -13.72 -4.60
N GLN A 217 15.28 -12.75 -5.24
CA GLN A 217 15.58 -11.32 -5.03
C GLN A 217 14.99 -10.79 -3.71
N THR A 218 15.67 -9.79 -3.14
CA THR A 218 15.23 -9.11 -1.91
C THR A 218 14.88 -7.66 -2.20
N LEU A 219 13.67 -7.26 -1.80
CA LEU A 219 13.15 -5.91 -1.81
C LEU A 219 13.38 -5.27 -0.44
N GLN A 220 13.89 -4.04 -0.40
CA GLN A 220 14.02 -3.24 0.81
C GLN A 220 13.44 -1.85 0.60
N LEU A 221 12.36 -1.55 1.31
CA LEU A 221 11.66 -0.28 1.29
C LEU A 221 11.97 0.53 2.55
N GLN A 222 12.42 1.75 2.35
CA GLN A 222 12.68 2.72 3.41
C GLN A 222 11.83 3.97 3.17
N ILE A 223 11.10 4.39 4.21
CA ILE A 223 10.44 5.70 4.27
C ILE A 223 10.98 6.43 5.49
N HIS A 224 11.52 7.63 5.30
CA HIS A 224 12.14 8.39 6.38
C HIS A 224 11.14 8.62 7.53
N GLY A 225 11.52 8.25 8.76
CA GLY A 225 10.68 8.33 9.94
C GLY A 225 9.85 7.08 10.24
N LEU A 226 9.87 6.05 9.37
CA LEU A 226 9.17 4.78 9.58
C LEU A 226 10.14 3.60 9.72
N ALA A 227 9.65 2.50 10.28
CA ALA A 227 10.37 1.23 10.26
C ALA A 227 10.50 0.70 8.81
N PRO A 228 11.67 0.19 8.40
CA PRO A 228 11.86 -0.34 7.06
C PRO A 228 11.07 -1.65 6.86
N LEU A 229 10.69 -1.91 5.61
CA LEU A 229 10.08 -3.16 5.16
C LEU A 229 11.09 -3.90 4.28
N ALA A 230 11.32 -5.18 4.58
CA ALA A 230 12.13 -6.06 3.73
C ALA A 230 11.36 -7.34 3.40
N VAL A 231 11.34 -7.74 2.13
CA VAL A 231 10.76 -9.01 1.68
C VAL A 231 11.66 -9.70 0.68
N ARG A 232 11.71 -11.03 0.73
CA ARG A 232 12.41 -11.87 -0.24
C ARG A 232 11.39 -12.65 -1.07
N ILE A 233 11.58 -12.63 -2.39
CA ILE A 233 10.74 -13.39 -3.30
C ILE A 233 11.19 -14.86 -3.26
N ALA A 234 10.27 -15.76 -2.93
CA ALA A 234 10.48 -17.20 -2.83
C ALA A 234 10.02 -17.93 -4.09
#